data_AF-A0A1G0Y7C4-F1
#
_entry.id   AF-A0A1G0Y7C4-F1
#
_cell.length_a   1.000
_cell.length_b   1.000
_cell.length_c   1.000
_cell.angle_alpha   90.00
_cell.angle_beta   90.00
_cell.angle_gamma   90.00
#
_symmetry.space_group_name_H-M   'P 1'
#
loop_
_entity.id
_entity.type
_entity.pdbx_description
1 polymer ?
#
loop_
_entity_poly.entity_id
_entity_poly.type
_entity_poly.pdbx_seq_one_letter_code
_entity_poly.pdbx_strand_id
1 'polypeptide(L)'
;MTAQYQIPETIEHGDFHDNNILMSSKQQLVINDWGDTVITHPFFSLTTCLSSVRRNHLIESSSPHYPTILHSYLKHWLKFEPQNLLMAAFTLANRLNPIKFVLSFHRITLCGDSEACDRYRGFVADTLKLFLKTEHSYEPKI
;
A
#
# COMPACT_ATOMS: atom_id res chain seq x y z
N MET A 1 -3.68 -2.88 15.51
CA MET A 1 -4.59 -1.75 15.20
C MET A 1 -5.53 -2.05 14.03
N THR A 2 -5.09 -2.75 12.97
CA THR A 2 -6.00 -3.30 11.94
C THR A 2 -6.78 -4.55 12.41
N ALA A 3 -6.30 -5.26 13.43
CA ALA A 3 -6.93 -6.45 14.01
C ALA A 3 -8.32 -6.25 14.64
N GLN A 4 -8.83 -5.01 14.69
CA GLN A 4 -10.20 -4.72 15.17
C GLN A 4 -11.27 -5.01 14.11
N TYR A 5 -10.85 -5.23 12.85
CA TYR A 5 -11.72 -5.62 11.76
C TYR A 5 -11.55 -7.12 11.51
N GLN A 6 -12.64 -7.81 11.18
CA GLN A 6 -12.70 -9.24 10.90
C GLN A 6 -12.13 -9.61 9.51
N ILE A 7 -11.14 -8.84 9.04
CA ILE A 7 -10.44 -9.01 7.77
C ILE A 7 -9.19 -9.85 8.05
N PRO A 8 -9.04 -11.05 7.44
CA PRO A 8 -7.88 -11.89 7.68
C PRO A 8 -6.61 -11.28 7.08
N GLU A 9 -5.47 -11.57 7.70
CA GLU A 9 -4.17 -11.31 7.09
C GLU A 9 -4.00 -12.17 5.82
N THR A 10 -3.24 -11.65 4.87
CA THR A 10 -2.94 -12.33 3.60
C THR A 10 -1.47 -12.25 3.25
N ILE A 11 -1.07 -13.04 2.27
CA ILE A 11 0.14 -12.80 1.51
C ILE A 11 -0.03 -11.47 0.76
N GLU A 12 0.72 -10.46 1.18
CA GLU A 12 0.79 -9.12 0.62
C GLU A 12 2.05 -9.01 -0.23
N HIS A 13 1.94 -8.44 -1.42
CA HIS A 13 3.02 -8.40 -2.41
C HIS A 13 4.30 -7.71 -1.93
N GLY A 14 4.18 -6.68 -1.08
CA GLY A 14 5.29 -5.84 -0.67
C GLY A 14 5.34 -4.54 -1.47
N ASP A 15 5.21 -4.67 -2.80
CA ASP A 15 5.26 -3.54 -3.75
C ASP A 15 4.23 -3.66 -4.89
N PHE A 16 2.94 -3.76 -4.54
CA PHE A 16 1.88 -3.99 -5.53
C PHE A 16 1.55 -2.72 -6.35
N HIS A 17 2.10 -2.63 -7.56
CA HIS A 17 1.84 -1.53 -8.50
C HIS A 17 1.82 -1.97 -9.97
N ASP A 18 1.38 -1.09 -10.86
CA ASP A 18 1.26 -1.28 -12.32
C ASP A 18 2.53 -1.78 -13.00
N ASN A 19 3.72 -1.29 -12.64
CA ASN A 19 4.98 -1.79 -13.23
C ASN A 19 5.32 -3.25 -12.84
N ASN A 20 4.63 -3.82 -11.84
CA ASN A 20 4.75 -5.21 -11.40
C ASN A 20 3.59 -6.08 -11.91
N ILE A 21 2.79 -5.56 -12.85
CA ILE A 21 1.70 -6.27 -13.52
C ILE A 21 2.03 -6.36 -15.00
N LEU A 22 2.37 -7.57 -15.45
CA LEU A 22 2.76 -7.85 -16.82
C LEU A 22 1.61 -8.52 -17.57
N MET A 23 1.49 -8.23 -18.86
CA MET A 23 0.59 -8.96 -19.76
C MET A 23 1.42 -9.94 -20.59
N SER A 24 1.13 -11.24 -20.44
CA SER A 24 1.76 -12.27 -21.26
C SER A 24 1.27 -12.21 -22.71
N SER A 25 2.00 -12.88 -23.61
CA SER A 25 1.59 -13.06 -25.02
C SER A 25 0.22 -13.74 -25.18
N LYS A 26 -0.28 -14.42 -24.14
CA LYS A 26 -1.59 -15.07 -24.10
C LYS A 26 -2.68 -14.20 -23.44
N GLN A 27 -2.44 -12.90 -23.27
CA GLN A 27 -3.34 -11.96 -22.58
C GLN A 27 -3.65 -12.33 -21.12
N GLN A 28 -2.77 -13.10 -20.48
CA GLN A 28 -2.87 -13.41 -19.05
C GLN A 28 -2.05 -12.39 -18.25
N LEU A 29 -2.63 -11.88 -17.16
CA LEU A 29 -1.94 -11.03 -16.21
C LEU A 29 -0.99 -11.86 -15.35
N VAL A 30 0.24 -11.37 -15.18
CA VAL A 30 1.28 -11.97 -14.32
C VAL A 30 1.76 -10.90 -13.35
N ILE A 31 1.79 -11.24 -12.06
CA ILE A 31 2.35 -10.37 -11.02
C ILE A 31 3.78 -10.86 -10.76
N ASN A 32 4.76 -9.98 -10.92
CA ASN A 32 6.19 -10.27 -10.71
C ASN A 32 6.75 -9.46 -9.54
N ASP A 33 7.99 -9.77 -9.17
CA ASP A 33 8.73 -9.08 -8.09
C ASP A 33 8.17 -9.30 -6.68
N TRP A 34 8.02 -10.59 -6.32
CA TRP A 34 7.54 -11.03 -5.01
C TRP A 34 8.63 -10.95 -3.90
N GLY A 35 9.74 -10.23 -4.12
CA GLY A 35 10.87 -10.19 -3.18
C GLY A 35 10.52 -9.63 -1.80
N ASP A 36 9.56 -8.70 -1.75
CA ASP A 36 9.15 -7.99 -0.53
C ASP A 36 7.90 -8.57 0.15
N THR A 37 7.53 -9.80 -0.22
CA THR A 37 6.31 -10.45 0.26
C THR A 37 6.28 -10.59 1.78
N VAL A 38 5.13 -10.29 2.38
CA VAL A 38 4.87 -10.42 3.81
C VAL A 38 3.46 -10.90 4.10
N ILE A 39 3.26 -11.53 5.25
CA ILE A 39 1.92 -11.77 5.80
C ILE A 39 1.50 -10.51 6.56
N THR A 40 0.45 -9.84 6.10
CA THR A 40 -0.08 -8.62 6.74
C THR A 40 -1.49 -8.31 6.24
N HIS A 41 -2.04 -7.17 6.64
CA HIS A 41 -3.35 -6.72 6.22
C HIS A 41 -3.41 -6.48 4.69
N PRO A 42 -4.42 -7.00 3.97
CA PRO A 42 -4.49 -6.96 2.50
C PRO A 42 -4.47 -5.54 1.92
N PHE A 43 -4.97 -4.57 2.69
CA PHE A 43 -5.13 -3.20 2.19
C PHE A 43 -3.81 -2.42 2.04
N PHE A 44 -2.68 -2.96 2.52
CA PHE A 44 -1.37 -2.39 2.19
C PHE A 44 -1.08 -2.49 0.68
N SER A 45 -1.45 -3.60 0.02
CA SER A 45 -1.33 -3.69 -1.45
C SER A 45 -2.21 -2.66 -2.14
N LEU A 46 -3.43 -2.43 -1.64
CA LEU A 46 -4.34 -1.42 -2.19
C LEU A 46 -3.77 0.01 -2.04
N THR A 47 -3.15 0.32 -0.90
CA THR A 47 -2.48 1.62 -0.71
C THR A 47 -1.34 1.84 -1.71
N THR A 48 -0.47 0.85 -1.92
CA THR A 48 0.61 0.96 -2.91
C THR A 48 0.06 1.11 -4.33
N CYS A 49 -0.95 0.32 -4.68
CA CYS A 49 -1.60 0.38 -5.99
C CYS A 49 -2.17 1.77 -6.28
N LEU A 50 -2.98 2.31 -5.35
CA LEU A 50 -3.60 3.63 -5.52
C LEU A 50 -2.55 4.75 -5.56
N SER A 51 -1.48 4.63 -4.77
CA SER A 51 -0.36 5.57 -4.82
C SER A 51 0.33 5.56 -6.19
N SER A 52 0.47 4.38 -6.80
CA SER A 52 1.04 4.24 -8.14
C SER A 52 0.12 4.80 -9.21
N VAL A 53 -1.17 4.50 -9.15
CA VAL A 53 -2.16 5.03 -10.10
C VAL A 53 -2.18 6.56 -10.08
N ARG A 54 -2.09 7.18 -8.91
CA ARG A 54 -1.96 8.64 -8.79
C ARG A 54 -0.68 9.16 -9.46
N ARG A 55 0.45 8.51 -9.20
CA ARG A 55 1.78 8.95 -9.67
C ARG A 55 1.99 8.74 -11.17
N ASN A 56 1.63 7.56 -11.68
CA ASN A 56 1.97 7.10 -13.02
C ASN A 56 0.86 7.39 -14.04
N HIS A 57 -0.39 7.53 -13.59
CA HIS A 57 -1.55 7.74 -14.45
C HIS A 57 -2.33 9.03 -14.15
N LEU A 58 -1.87 9.86 -13.20
CA LEU A 58 -2.47 11.15 -12.84
C LEU A 58 -3.95 11.06 -12.42
N ILE A 59 -4.36 9.89 -11.91
CA ILE A 59 -5.72 9.68 -11.40
C ILE A 59 -5.76 10.15 -9.95
N GLU A 60 -6.02 11.44 -9.75
CA GLU A 60 -6.12 12.03 -8.42
C GLU A 60 -7.34 11.52 -7.62
N SER A 61 -7.33 11.72 -6.31
CA SER A 61 -8.45 11.32 -5.43
C SER A 61 -9.78 12.02 -5.75
N SER A 62 -9.74 13.16 -6.44
CA SER A 62 -10.91 13.88 -6.95
C SER A 62 -11.45 13.30 -8.26
N SER A 63 -10.70 12.42 -8.93
CA SER A 63 -11.12 11.77 -10.16
C SER A 63 -12.23 10.75 -9.89
N PRO A 64 -13.26 10.64 -10.75
CA PRO A 64 -14.28 9.59 -10.64
C PRO A 64 -13.70 8.16 -10.78
N HIS A 65 -12.50 8.01 -11.36
CA HIS A 65 -11.84 6.72 -11.50
C HIS A 65 -11.23 6.21 -10.19
N TYR A 66 -10.81 7.10 -9.29
CA TYR A 66 -10.22 6.72 -8.00
C TYR A 66 -11.17 5.87 -7.13
N PRO A 67 -12.42 6.30 -6.85
CA PRO A 67 -13.35 5.47 -6.08
C PRO A 67 -13.72 4.19 -6.84
N THR A 68 -13.71 4.20 -8.17
CA THR A 68 -13.96 2.99 -8.97
C THR A 68 -12.88 1.92 -8.73
N ILE A 69 -11.61 2.30 -8.76
CA ILE A 69 -10.48 1.38 -8.50
C ILE A 69 -10.55 0.89 -7.05
N LEU A 70 -10.71 1.79 -6.09
CA LEU A 70 -10.82 1.46 -4.68
C LEU A 70 -11.96 0.46 -4.40
N HIS A 71 -13.18 0.75 -4.87
CA HIS A 71 -14.33 -0.13 -4.67
C HIS A 71 -14.19 -1.45 -5.41
N SER A 72 -13.52 -1.47 -6.57
CA SER A 72 -13.26 -2.71 -7.31
C SER A 72 -12.39 -3.69 -6.52
N TYR A 73 -11.48 -3.18 -5.68
CA TYR A 73 -10.70 -3.98 -4.76
C TYR A 73 -11.54 -4.39 -3.54
N LEU A 74 -12.15 -3.40 -2.86
CA LEU A 74 -12.87 -3.61 -1.60
C LEU A 74 -14.08 -4.56 -1.72
N LYS A 75 -14.74 -4.63 -2.89
CA LYS A 75 -15.89 -5.53 -3.08
C LYS A 75 -15.58 -7.00 -2.76
N HIS A 76 -14.33 -7.44 -2.93
CA HIS A 76 -13.90 -8.82 -2.63
C HIS A 76 -13.83 -9.12 -1.12
N TRP A 77 -13.90 -8.08 -0.29
CA TRP A 77 -13.78 -8.14 1.16
C TRP A 77 -15.12 -7.94 1.88
N LEU A 78 -16.21 -7.71 1.15
CA LEU A 78 -17.56 -7.51 1.71
C LEU A 78 -18.09 -8.70 2.50
N LYS A 79 -17.52 -9.90 2.31
CA LYS A 79 -17.86 -11.09 3.11
C LYS A 79 -17.31 -11.05 4.55
N PHE A 80 -16.38 -10.15 4.83
CA PHE A 80 -15.72 -10.03 6.14
C PHE A 80 -16.26 -8.85 6.95
N GLU A 81 -16.49 -7.72 6.29
CA GLU A 81 -16.95 -6.49 6.92
C GLU A 81 -17.84 -5.67 5.95
N PRO A 82 -18.80 -4.88 6.44
CA PRO A 82 -19.58 -3.98 5.62
C PRO A 82 -18.72 -2.85 5.05
N GLN A 83 -19.19 -2.25 3.95
CA GLN A 83 -18.46 -1.24 3.17
C GLN A 83 -17.87 -0.10 4.03
N ASN A 84 -18.61 0.42 5.00
CA ASN A 84 -18.15 1.49 5.88
C ASN A 84 -16.95 1.08 6.74
N LEU A 85 -16.93 -0.16 7.24
CA LEU A 85 -15.83 -0.69 8.04
C LEU A 85 -14.63 -1.07 7.16
N LEU A 86 -14.84 -1.57 5.94
CA LEU A 86 -13.76 -1.76 4.96
C LEU A 86 -13.08 -0.43 4.61
N MET A 87 -13.87 0.63 4.43
CA MET A 87 -13.34 1.97 4.17
C MET A 87 -12.53 2.49 5.36
N ALA A 88 -13.02 2.31 6.59
CA ALA A 88 -12.30 2.70 7.81
C ALA A 88 -10.98 1.90 7.97
N ALA A 89 -11.00 0.60 7.68
CA ALA A 89 -9.81 -0.24 7.66
C ALA A 89 -8.81 0.20 6.58
N PHE A 90 -9.30 0.58 5.39
CA PHE A 90 -8.45 1.11 4.32
C PHE A 90 -7.81 2.44 4.71
N THR A 91 -8.58 3.38 5.29
CA THR A 91 -8.04 4.64 5.80
C THR A 91 -6.91 4.40 6.81
N LEU A 92 -7.09 3.44 7.71
CA LEU A 92 -6.06 3.06 8.68
C LEU A 92 -4.82 2.45 8.01
N ALA A 93 -5.01 1.50 7.08
CA ALA A 93 -3.90 0.90 6.34
C ALA A 93 -3.11 1.96 5.55
N ASN A 94 -3.81 2.89 4.90
CA ASN A 94 -3.22 4.00 4.15
C ASN A 94 -2.37 4.90 5.05
N ARG A 95 -2.89 5.23 6.25
CA ARG A 95 -2.18 6.04 7.25
C ARG A 95 -0.94 5.32 7.79
N LEU A 96 -0.99 3.99 7.95
CA LEU A 96 0.13 3.18 8.44
C LEU A 96 1.13 2.76 7.35
N ASN A 97 0.82 2.95 6.07
CA ASN A 97 1.66 2.51 4.96
C ASN A 97 3.09 3.07 4.98
N PRO A 98 3.34 4.35 5.35
CA PRO A 98 4.70 4.87 5.54
C PRO A 98 5.53 4.06 6.53
N ILE A 99 4.92 3.58 7.62
CA ILE A 99 5.60 2.75 8.63
C ILE A 99 5.93 1.37 8.03
N LYS A 100 4.96 0.75 7.33
CA LYS A 100 5.18 -0.52 6.63
C LYS A 100 6.32 -0.42 5.61
N PHE A 101 6.36 0.68 4.84
CA PHE A 101 7.43 0.94 3.88
C PHE A 101 8.80 0.96 4.56
N VAL A 102 8.95 1.70 5.66
CA VAL A 102 10.22 1.79 6.39
C VAL A 102 10.66 0.45 6.96
N LEU A 103 9.74 -0.34 7.51
CA LEU A 103 10.04 -1.67 8.03
C LEU A 103 10.47 -2.64 6.92
N SER A 104 9.82 -2.57 5.75
CA SER A 104 10.18 -3.36 4.58
C SER A 104 11.57 -2.97 4.09
N PHE A 105 11.83 -1.67 3.99
CA PHE A 105 13.11 -1.14 3.55
C PHE A 105 14.26 -1.48 4.51
N HIS A 106 14.02 -1.40 5.83
CA HIS A 106 15.00 -1.81 6.84
C HIS A 106 15.40 -3.28 6.66
N ARG A 107 14.47 -4.18 6.33
CA ARG A 107 14.79 -5.59 6.04
C ARG A 107 15.70 -5.74 4.82
N ILE A 108 15.47 -4.96 3.76
CA ILE A 108 16.34 -4.94 2.58
C ILE A 108 17.76 -4.52 2.96
N THR A 109 17.90 -3.47 3.78
CA THR A 109 19.24 -3.00 4.22
C THR A 109 20.01 -4.01 5.08
N LEU A 110 19.33 -4.96 5.71
CA LEU A 110 19.98 -6.04 6.45
C LEU A 110 20.52 -7.15 5.54
N CYS A 111 20.00 -7.24 4.31
CA CYS A 111 20.39 -8.27 3.34
C CYS A 111 21.39 -7.76 2.28
N GLY A 112 21.51 -6.45 2.10
CA GLY A 112 22.37 -5.83 1.07
C GLY A 112 23.76 -5.42 1.57
N ASP A 113 24.69 -5.34 0.64
CA ASP A 113 25.98 -4.66 0.76
C ASP A 113 25.82 -3.12 0.81
N SER A 114 26.82 -2.41 1.34
CA SER A 114 26.70 -0.98 1.71
C SER A 114 26.33 -0.06 0.53
N GLU A 115 26.73 -0.42 -0.69
CA GLU A 115 26.42 0.36 -1.90
C GLU A 115 24.93 0.36 -2.26
N ALA A 116 24.23 -0.75 -2.03
CA ALA A 116 22.78 -0.82 -2.24
C ALA A 116 22.06 0.11 -1.24
N CYS A 117 22.52 0.15 0.02
CA CYS A 117 21.94 1.01 1.06
C CYS A 117 22.08 2.51 0.76
N ASP A 118 23.20 2.94 0.17
CA ASP A 118 23.45 4.35 -0.13
C ASP A 118 22.50 4.94 -1.18
N ARG A 119 22.03 4.13 -2.14
CA ARG A 119 21.04 4.55 -3.15
C ARG A 119 19.71 4.99 -2.54
N TYR A 120 19.36 4.46 -1.38
CA TYR A 120 18.11 4.75 -0.69
C TYR A 120 18.29 5.63 0.54
N ARG A 121 19.49 6.17 0.74
CA ARG A 121 19.78 7.12 1.82
C ARG A 121 18.82 8.32 1.70
N GLY A 122 18.06 8.57 2.76
CA GLY A 122 17.08 9.66 2.82
C GLY A 122 15.63 9.22 2.59
N PHE A 123 15.37 8.16 1.81
CA PHE A 123 13.99 7.69 1.56
C PHE A 123 13.25 7.34 2.84
N VAL A 124 13.87 6.56 3.73
CA VAL A 124 13.31 6.22 5.04
C VAL A 124 12.99 7.46 5.86
N ALA A 125 13.95 8.39 5.96
CA ALA A 125 13.79 9.60 6.76
C ALA A 125 12.69 10.50 6.19
N ASP A 126 12.61 10.65 4.87
CA ASP A 126 11.62 11.50 4.22
C ASP A 126 10.21 10.91 4.28
N THR A 127 10.07 9.58 4.15
CA THR A 127 8.81 8.88 4.39
C THR A 127 8.31 9.09 5.81
N LEU A 128 9.18 8.98 6.82
CA LEU A 128 8.79 9.23 8.22
C LEU A 128 8.46 10.69 8.49
N LYS A 129 9.21 11.65 7.93
CA LYS A 129 8.88 13.08 8.02
C LYS A 129 7.52 13.37 7.41
N LEU A 130 7.22 12.78 6.25
CA LEU A 130 5.93 12.94 5.60
C LEU A 130 4.81 12.40 6.49
N PHE A 131 4.98 11.19 7.03
CA PHE A 131 4.05 10.61 8.00
C PHE A 131 3.81 11.56 9.18
N LEU A 132 4.86 12.02 9.86
CA LEU A 132 4.73 12.94 10.98
C LEU A 132 4.00 14.24 10.61
N LYS A 133 4.29 14.82 9.44
CA LYS A 133 3.58 16.02 8.95
C LYS A 133 2.09 15.76 8.73
N THR A 134 1.76 14.65 8.07
CA THR A 134 0.36 14.28 7.80
C THR A 134 -0.42 14.00 9.09
N GLU A 135 0.24 13.43 10.11
CA GLU A 135 -0.36 13.19 11.42
C GLU A 135 -0.61 14.48 12.20
N HIS A 136 0.33 15.44 12.17
CA HIS A 136 0.16 16.73 12.86
C HIS A 136 -0.88 17.63 12.18
N SER A 137 -1.10 17.47 10.87
CA SER A 137 -2.15 18.19 10.14
C SER A 137 -3.53 17.53 10.22
N TYR A 138 -3.63 16.34 10.82
CA TYR A 138 -4.88 15.62 10.99
C TYR A 138 -5.53 16.00 12.32
N GLU A 139 -6.46 16.96 12.30
CA GLU A 139 -7.40 17.15 13.40
C GLU A 139 -8.55 16.13 13.26
N PRO A 140 -8.74 15.22 14.22
CA PRO A 140 -9.90 14.33 14.21
C PRO A 140 -11.15 15.19 14.40
N LYS A 141 -12.08 15.14 13.44
CA LYS A 141 -13.44 15.62 13.68
C LYS A 141 -14.07 14.68 14.72
N ILE A 142 -14.20 15.17 15.94
CA ILE A 142 -14.94 14.56 17.05
C ILE A 142 -16.44 14.59 16.71
#